data_AF-A0A455U8G7-F1
#
_entry.id   AF-A0A455U8G7-F1
#
_cell.length_a   1.000
_cell.length_b   1.000
_cell.length_c   1.000
_cell.angle_alpha   90.00
_cell.angle_beta   90.00
_cell.angle_gamma   90.00
#
_symmetry.space_group_name_H-M   'P 1'
#
loop_
_entity.id
_entity.type
_entity.pdbx_description
1 polymer ?
#
loop_
_entity_poly.entity_id
_entity_poly.type
_entity_poly.pdbx_seq_one_letter_code
_entity_poly.pdbx_strand_id
1 'polypeptide(L)' 'MNNGATETLEEAVAIMGQEMLGREFDDGTISDITAFLHTLTGEMPDFEVPALP' A
#
# COMPACT_ATOMS: atom_id res chain seq x y z
N MET A 1 -2.08 -6.82 -9.37
CA MET A 1 -3.37 -6.52 -8.74
C MET A 1 -3.98 -5.28 -9.39
N ASN A 2 -5.24 -5.33 -9.82
CA ASN A 2 -5.92 -4.20 -10.46
C ASN A 2 -7.42 -4.12 -10.13
N ASN A 3 -7.89 -4.95 -9.20
CA ASN A 3 -9.30 -5.14 -8.86
C ASN A 3 -9.61 -4.82 -7.38
N GLY A 4 -8.64 -4.31 -6.61
CA GLY A 4 -8.83 -3.96 -5.21
C GLY A 4 -9.13 -5.16 -4.29
N ALA A 5 -8.65 -6.36 -4.63
CA ALA A 5 -9.03 -7.59 -3.94
C ALA A 5 -8.32 -7.84 -2.59
N THR A 6 -7.33 -7.04 -2.21
CA THR A 6 -6.61 -7.17 -0.94
C THR A 6 -7.12 -6.16 0.07
N GLU A 7 -7.35 -6.61 1.30
CA GLU A 7 -7.91 -5.76 2.36
C GLU A 7 -6.83 -5.02 3.16
N THR A 8 -5.61 -5.58 3.22
CA THR A 8 -4.50 -5.05 4.01
C THR A 8 -3.26 -4.77 3.15
N LEU A 9 -2.42 -3.86 3.63
CA LEU A 9 -1.17 -3.50 2.94
C LEU A 9 -0.15 -4.64 3.02
N GLU A 10 -0.13 -5.36 4.13
CA GLU A 10 0.69 -6.54 4.37
C GLU A 10 0.36 -7.68 3.41
N GLU A 11 -0.92 -7.97 3.21
CA GLU A 11 -1.40 -8.96 2.24
C GLU A 11 -0.98 -8.57 0.81
N ALA A 12 -1.12 -7.28 0.47
CA ALA A 12 -0.68 -6.78 -0.83
C ALA A 12 0.83 -6.96 -1.02
N VAL A 13 1.66 -6.66 -0.01
CA VAL A 13 3.12 -6.84 -0.06
C VAL A 13 3.49 -8.32 -0.23
N ALA A 14 2.86 -9.22 0.53
CA ALA A 14 3.13 -10.65 0.48
C ALA A 14 2.85 -11.24 -0.92
N ILE A 15 1.66 -10.95 -1.47
CA ILE A 15 1.27 -11.46 -2.80
C ILE A 15 2.19 -10.86 -3.88
N MET A 16 2.58 -9.60 -3.77
CA MET A 16 3.47 -8.96 -4.74
C MET A 16 4.87 -9.59 -4.77
N GLY A 17 5.40 -10.00 -3.61
CA GLY A 17 6.65 -10.77 -3.53
C GLY A 17 6.57 -12.07 -4.33
N GLN A 18 5.46 -12.78 -4.19
CA GLN A 18 5.25 -14.05 -4.90
C GLN A 18 5.00 -13.84 -6.40
N GLU A 19 4.04 -12.98 -6.76
CA GLU A 19 3.59 -12.81 -8.14
C GLU A 19 4.62 -12.14 -9.05
N MET A 20 5.35 -11.15 -8.53
CA MET A 20 6.32 -10.40 -9.35
C MET A 20 7.73 -10.97 -9.31
N LEU A 21 8.11 -11.57 -8.18
CA LEU A 21 9.50 -11.96 -7.93
C LEU A 21 9.68 -13.46 -7.70
N GLY A 22 8.59 -14.22 -7.55
CA GLY A 22 8.62 -15.65 -7.23
C GLY A 22 9.22 -15.94 -5.85
N ARG A 23 9.01 -15.05 -4.88
CA ARG A 23 9.60 -15.12 -3.54
C ARG A 23 8.54 -15.03 -2.45
N GLU A 24 8.64 -15.93 -1.49
CA GLU A 24 7.96 -15.79 -0.20
C GLU A 24 8.83 -14.95 0.74
N PHE A 25 8.23 -13.93 1.36
CA PHE A 25 8.85 -13.15 2.42
C PHE A 25 8.38 -13.65 3.78
N ASP A 26 9.25 -13.60 4.78
CA ASP A 26 8.86 -13.81 6.16
C ASP A 26 8.09 -12.59 6.72
N ASP A 27 7.37 -12.81 7.82
CA ASP A 27 6.54 -11.78 8.47
C ASP A 27 7.33 -10.53 8.87
N GLY A 28 8.61 -10.68 9.24
CA GLY A 28 9.48 -9.56 9.59
C GLY A 28 9.78 -8.69 8.38
N THR A 29 10.19 -9.31 7.27
CA THR A 29 10.42 -8.60 5.99
C THR A 29 9.15 -7.90 5.50
N ILE A 30 7.98 -8.56 5.60
CA ILE A 30 6.69 -7.94 5.23
C ILE A 30 6.42 -6.72 6.12
N SER A 31 6.62 -6.85 7.44
CA SER A 31 6.41 -5.76 8.39
C SER A 31 7.32 -4.56 8.11
N ASP A 32 8.60 -4.79 7.82
CA ASP A 32 9.57 -3.73 7.50
C ASP A 32 9.20 -2.99 6.21
N ILE A 33 8.78 -3.71 5.17
CA ILE A 33 8.33 -3.11 3.91
C ILE A 33 7.05 -2.29 4.14
N THR A 34 6.07 -2.85 4.85
CA THR A 34 4.81 -2.14 5.16
C THR A 34 5.08 -0.88 5.98
N ALA A 35 5.98 -0.94 6.97
CA ALA A 35 6.39 0.22 7.75
C ALA A 35 7.02 1.31 6.85
N PHE A 36 7.89 0.92 5.91
CA PHE A 36 8.43 1.84 4.92
C PHE A 36 7.33 2.47 4.04
N LEU A 37 6.38 1.68 3.53
CA LEU A 37 5.30 2.18 2.69
C LEU A 37 4.41 3.19 3.42
N HIS A 38 4.19 3.03 4.74
CA HIS A 38 3.49 4.02 5.55
C HIS A 38 4.21 5.37 5.64
N THR A 39 5.53 5.42 5.44
CA THR A 39 6.28 6.68 5.39
C THR A 39 6.04 7.48 4.10
N LEU A 40 5.41 6.87 3.09
CA LEU A 40 5.14 7.53 1.79
C LEU A 40 3.89 8.41 1.81
N THR A 41 3.10 8.40 2.90
CA THR A 41 1.95 9.29 3.05
C THR A 41 2.43 10.72 3.35
N GLY A 42 2.22 11.62 2.40
CA GLY A 42 2.48 13.06 2.55
C GLY A 42 1.28 13.85 3.08
N GLU A 43 1.46 15.16 3.20
CA GLU A 43 0.36 16.08 3.53
C GLU A 43 -0.62 16.16 2.35
N MET A 44 -1.91 15.99 2.64
CA MET A 44 -2.94 16.28 1.64
C MET A 44 -3.05 17.80 1.43
N PRO A 45 -3.23 18.26 0.18
CA PRO A 45 -3.39 19.68 -0.07
C PRO A 45 -4.69 20.19 0.57
N ASP A 46 -4.64 21.41 1.11
CA ASP A 46 -5.85 22.12 1.50
C ASP A 46 -6.64 22.49 0.24
N PHE A 47 -7.93 22.15 0.22
CA PHE A 47 -8.82 22.43 -0.91
C PHE A 47 -10.08 23.14 -0.42
N GLU A 48 -10.36 24.32 -1.00
CA GLU A 48 -11.61 25.04 -0.77
C GLU A 48 -12.76 24.39 -1.55
N VAL A 49 -13.85 24.03 -0.86
CA VAL A 49 -15.03 23.47 -1.50
C VAL A 49 -15.69 24.54 -2.39
N PRO A 50 -15.83 24.32 -3.71
CA PRO A 50 -16.39 25.33 -4.60
C PRO A 50 -17.87 25.53 -4.31
N ALA A 51 -18.32 26.78 -4.34
CA ALA A 51 -19.75 27.09 -4.41
C ALA A 51 -20.28 26.66 -5.78
N LEU A 52 -21.24 25.73 -5.79
CA LEU A 52 -21.97 25.35 -6.99
C LEU A 52 -23.07 26.39 -7.29
N PRO A 53 -23.40 26.66 -8.57
CA PRO A 53 -24.52 27.54 -8.94
C PRO A 53 -25.87 27.00 -8.46
#